data_AF-A0A7Y4TQG1-F1
#
_entry.id   AF-A0A7Y4TQG1-F1
#
_cell.length_a   1.000
_cell.length_b   1.000
_cell.length_c   1.000
_cell.angle_alpha   90.00
_cell.angle_beta   90.00
_cell.angle_gamma   90.00
#
_symmetry.space_group_name_H-M   'P 1'
#
loop_
_entity.id
_entity.type
_entity.pdbx_description
1 polymer ?
#
loop_
_entity_poly.entity_id
_entity_poly.type
_entity_poly.pdbx_seq_one_letter_code
_entity_poly.pdbx_strand_id
1 'polypeptide(L)'
;MIRYFTGIAFAILAVTSLPVLTAAQLPSASSNAMTGVTTLYSRDPLGQSLCFRDGAYGSVFQDNEVRNRCSDINFNGYKADAFTVGVEGGKEGVILNVGKPADIQKIYKYEETVGGGQGFASLKVGDGKVWILQDRRTGTSQQFKDADALFQKPTKENKNAAVSPGSIYLLRLTDRNDKSFELAAKLIVISHVPGESVTFRWQVL
;
A
#
# COMPACT_ATOMS: atom_id res chain seq x y z
N MET A 1 26.81 -50.22 73.87
CA MET A 1 27.45 -48.91 73.68
C MET A 1 26.73 -48.22 72.52
N ILE A 2 25.96 -47.19 72.84
CA ILE A 2 25.19 -46.33 71.94
C ILE A 2 26.17 -45.58 71.00
N ARG A 3 25.80 -45.28 69.74
CA ARG A 3 25.95 -43.96 69.08
C ARG A 3 25.52 -43.93 67.60
N TYR A 4 24.48 -43.13 67.37
CA TYR A 4 24.12 -42.19 66.29
C TYR A 4 24.20 -42.54 64.79
N PHE A 5 22.99 -42.46 64.20
CA PHE A 5 22.66 -42.12 62.81
C PHE A 5 23.14 -40.71 62.42
N THR A 6 23.58 -40.55 61.16
CA THR A 6 23.56 -39.26 60.47
C THR A 6 23.06 -39.47 59.04
N GLY A 7 21.80 -39.13 58.81
CA GLY A 7 21.16 -39.14 57.50
C GLY A 7 21.58 -37.92 56.68
N ILE A 8 21.92 -38.16 55.41
CA ILE A 8 22.21 -37.11 54.43
C ILE A 8 20.88 -36.76 53.75
N ALA A 9 20.44 -35.51 53.94
CA ALA A 9 19.26 -34.96 53.29
C ALA A 9 19.58 -34.61 51.83
N PHE A 10 18.89 -35.26 50.89
CA PHE A 10 18.87 -34.86 49.49
C PHE A 10 17.90 -33.69 49.31
N ALA A 11 18.43 -32.52 48.93
CA ALA A 11 17.63 -31.38 48.53
C ALA A 11 17.15 -31.57 47.08
N ILE A 12 15.83 -31.70 46.91
CA ILE A 12 15.17 -31.74 45.60
C ILE A 12 15.03 -30.29 45.10
N LEU A 13 15.79 -29.91 44.06
CA LEU A 13 15.58 -28.66 43.34
C LEU A 13 14.32 -28.79 42.46
N ALA A 14 13.26 -28.10 42.83
CA ALA A 14 12.08 -27.91 41.98
C ALA A 14 12.40 -26.85 40.90
N VAL A 15 12.51 -27.28 39.64
CA VAL A 15 12.60 -26.39 38.49
C VAL A 15 11.19 -25.95 38.12
N THR A 16 10.78 -24.77 38.55
CA THR A 16 9.52 -24.16 38.12
C THR A 16 9.67 -23.61 36.70
N SER A 17 8.95 -24.20 35.75
CA SER A 17 8.85 -23.71 34.37
C SER A 17 8.23 -22.31 34.33
N LEU A 18 8.95 -21.35 33.76
CA LEU A 18 8.43 -20.01 33.49
C LEU A 18 7.35 -20.06 32.39
N PRO A 19 6.25 -19.29 32.50
CA PRO A 19 5.28 -19.16 31.44
C PRO A 19 5.91 -18.46 30.23
N VAL A 20 5.74 -19.05 29.05
CA VAL A 20 6.03 -18.43 27.75
C VAL A 20 5.15 -17.20 27.61
N LEU A 21 5.75 -16.02 27.74
CA LEU A 21 5.08 -14.74 27.47
C LEU A 21 4.67 -14.70 26.00
N THR A 22 3.37 -14.52 25.82
CA THR A 22 2.62 -14.29 24.60
C THR A 22 3.35 -13.32 23.67
N ALA A 23 3.35 -13.62 22.36
CA ALA A 23 3.80 -12.71 21.33
C ALA A 23 3.18 -11.32 21.55
N ALA A 24 4.02 -10.32 21.77
CA ALA A 24 3.61 -8.94 21.91
C ALA A 24 2.74 -8.54 20.71
N GLN A 25 1.55 -8.03 21.00
CA GLN A 25 0.74 -7.32 20.01
C GLN A 25 1.61 -6.21 19.44
N LEU A 26 1.92 -6.31 18.14
CA LEU A 26 2.57 -5.23 17.41
C LEU A 26 1.71 -3.98 17.61
N PRO A 27 2.26 -2.88 18.17
CA PRO A 27 1.53 -1.63 18.21
C PRO A 27 1.24 -1.23 16.76
N SER A 28 -0.04 -1.19 16.41
CA SER A 28 -0.51 -0.64 15.15
C SER A 28 -0.16 0.84 15.14
N ALA A 29 1.02 1.18 14.62
CA ALA A 29 1.36 2.55 14.31
C ALA A 29 0.34 3.01 13.26
N SER A 30 -0.69 3.73 13.72
CA SER A 30 -1.43 4.66 12.88
C SER A 30 -0.46 5.78 12.53
N SER A 31 0.50 5.49 11.65
CA SER A 31 1.10 6.54 10.85
C SER A 31 -0.08 7.27 10.21
N ASN A 32 -0.10 8.60 10.29
CA ASN A 32 -1.06 9.40 9.55
C ASN A 32 -0.73 9.19 8.07
N ALA A 33 -1.22 8.08 7.51
CA ALA A 33 -0.99 7.68 6.14
C ALA A 33 -1.44 8.83 5.26
N MET A 34 -0.52 9.36 4.45
CA MET A 34 -0.82 10.49 3.61
C MET A 34 -1.97 10.14 2.66
N THR A 35 -2.97 11.00 2.59
CA THR A 35 -4.21 10.76 1.87
C THR A 35 -4.68 12.05 1.23
N GLY A 36 -5.42 11.94 0.14
CA GLY A 36 -5.94 13.09 -0.56
C GLY A 36 -6.96 12.74 -1.63
N VAL A 37 -7.55 13.79 -2.20
CA VAL A 37 -8.31 13.72 -3.44
C VAL A 37 -7.61 14.65 -4.42
N THR A 38 -7.30 14.14 -5.60
CA THR A 38 -6.54 14.88 -6.62
C THR A 38 -7.23 14.70 -7.97
N THR A 39 -7.23 15.77 -8.77
CA THR A 39 -7.57 15.72 -10.19
C THR A 39 -6.30 15.90 -10.99
N LEU A 40 -6.04 15.00 -11.93
CA LEU A 40 -4.99 15.16 -12.93
C LEU A 40 -5.61 15.54 -14.27
N TYR A 41 -4.95 16.43 -14.98
CA TYR A 41 -5.41 16.96 -16.26
C TYR A 41 -4.50 16.50 -17.39
N SER A 42 -5.13 16.03 -18.47
CA SER A 42 -4.46 15.73 -19.72
C SER A 42 -3.94 17.02 -20.35
N ARG A 43 -2.71 16.98 -20.89
CA ARG A 43 -2.05 18.10 -21.59
C ARG A 43 -1.80 19.34 -20.74
N ASP A 44 -2.01 19.28 -19.43
CA ASP A 44 -1.54 20.29 -18.49
C ASP A 44 -0.16 19.86 -17.96
N PRO A 45 0.96 20.45 -18.41
CA PRO A 45 2.28 20.03 -17.99
C PRO A 45 2.54 20.18 -16.47
N LEU A 46 1.76 21.03 -15.78
CA LEU A 46 1.83 21.24 -14.34
C LEU A 46 0.81 20.39 -13.57
N GLY A 47 -0.34 20.08 -14.18
CA GLY A 47 -1.45 19.36 -13.55
C GLY A 47 -1.57 17.87 -13.91
N GLN A 48 -0.67 17.32 -14.74
CA GLN A 48 -0.78 15.93 -15.23
C GLN A 48 -0.13 14.85 -14.34
N SER A 49 0.59 15.23 -13.28
CA SER A 49 1.26 14.28 -12.39
C SER A 49 1.10 14.60 -10.91
N LEU A 50 1.24 13.61 -10.04
CA LEU A 50 1.12 13.73 -8.58
C LEU A 50 2.37 13.15 -7.89
N CYS A 51 2.76 13.78 -6.79
CA CYS A 51 3.71 13.25 -5.81
C CYS A 51 2.94 12.68 -4.61
N PHE A 52 3.07 11.39 -4.31
CA PHE A 52 2.39 10.79 -3.16
C PHE A 52 3.02 11.15 -1.82
N ARG A 53 4.26 11.67 -1.83
CA ARG A 53 4.99 12.05 -0.61
C ARG A 53 4.52 13.35 0.02
N ASP A 54 3.86 14.22 -0.75
CA ASP A 54 3.33 15.50 -0.25
C ASP A 54 1.94 15.86 -0.80
N GLY A 55 1.42 15.09 -1.75
CA GLY A 55 0.11 15.32 -2.36
C GLY A 55 0.05 16.49 -3.34
N ALA A 56 1.17 17.15 -3.62
CA ALA A 56 1.25 18.21 -4.61
C ALA A 56 1.54 17.67 -6.01
N TYR A 57 1.31 18.50 -7.03
CA TYR A 57 1.63 18.11 -8.41
C TYR A 57 3.12 17.79 -8.59
N GLY A 58 3.38 16.89 -9.54
CA GLY A 58 4.72 16.33 -9.73
C GLY A 58 5.66 17.18 -10.57
N SER A 59 5.14 18.18 -11.27
CA SER A 59 5.91 19.14 -12.06
C SER A 59 5.96 20.51 -11.38
N VAL A 60 7.00 21.29 -11.69
CA VAL A 60 7.16 22.69 -11.27
C VAL A 60 7.63 23.53 -12.46
N PHE A 61 7.26 24.81 -12.49
CA PHE A 61 7.82 25.76 -13.44
C PHE A 61 9.00 26.49 -12.78
N GLN A 62 10.21 26.31 -13.31
CA GLN A 62 11.45 26.88 -12.78
C GLN A 62 12.39 27.20 -13.94
N ASP A 63 13.13 28.30 -13.85
CA ASP A 63 14.12 28.70 -14.87
C ASP A 63 13.52 28.80 -16.29
N ASN A 64 12.25 29.25 -16.39
CA ASN A 64 11.45 29.33 -17.63
C ASN A 64 11.16 27.99 -18.31
N GLU A 65 11.26 26.87 -17.60
CA GLU A 65 10.93 25.54 -18.12
C GLU A 65 10.12 24.69 -17.13
N VAL A 66 9.44 23.67 -17.64
CA VAL A 66 8.74 22.68 -16.82
C VAL A 66 9.74 21.61 -16.40
N ARG A 67 9.95 21.45 -15.10
CA ARG A 67 10.82 20.43 -14.51
C ARG A 67 10.02 19.42 -13.71
N ASN A 68 10.50 18.17 -13.74
CA ASN A 68 10.00 17.14 -12.84
C ASN A 68 10.52 17.40 -11.42
N ARG A 69 9.61 17.59 -10.47
CA ARG A 69 9.89 17.75 -9.04
C ARG A 69 9.72 16.42 -8.29
N CYS A 70 8.61 15.74 -8.52
CA CYS A 70 8.26 14.46 -7.92
C CYS A 70 7.04 13.85 -8.66
N SER A 71 7.25 13.20 -9.80
CA SER A 71 6.15 12.56 -10.53
C SER A 71 6.12 11.07 -10.23
N ASP A 72 5.27 10.70 -9.29
CA ASP A 72 5.06 9.30 -8.90
C ASP A 72 4.05 8.60 -9.83
N ILE A 73 3.00 9.34 -10.20
CA ILE A 73 1.97 8.93 -11.15
C ILE A 73 1.69 10.06 -12.14
N ASN A 74 1.41 9.70 -13.38
CA ASN A 74 1.02 10.61 -14.46
C ASN A 74 -0.27 10.10 -15.12
N PHE A 75 -1.12 11.02 -15.57
CA PHE A 75 -2.28 10.71 -16.38
C PHE A 75 -2.08 11.19 -17.82
N ASN A 76 -2.36 10.30 -18.78
CA ASN A 76 -2.45 10.60 -20.20
C ASN A 76 -1.17 11.14 -20.88
N GLY A 77 -0.04 11.21 -20.19
CA GLY A 77 1.24 11.70 -20.76
C GLY A 77 2.02 10.65 -21.54
N TYR A 78 1.87 9.36 -21.19
CA TYR A 78 2.60 8.26 -21.84
C TYR A 78 1.69 7.27 -22.57
N LYS A 79 0.46 7.09 -22.08
CA LYS A 79 -0.54 6.24 -22.70
C LYS A 79 -1.91 6.88 -22.56
N ALA A 80 -2.66 6.87 -23.68
CA ALA A 80 -4.00 7.41 -23.75
C ALA A 80 -4.91 6.81 -22.65
N ASP A 81 -5.62 7.67 -21.91
CA ASP A 81 -6.63 7.30 -20.91
C ASP A 81 -6.11 6.32 -19.85
N ALA A 82 -4.83 6.44 -19.49
CA ALA A 82 -4.17 5.55 -18.56
C ALA A 82 -3.35 6.31 -17.52
N PHE A 83 -3.25 5.70 -16.35
CA PHE A 83 -2.22 6.01 -15.37
C PHE A 83 -0.89 5.41 -15.82
N THR A 84 0.18 6.16 -15.63
CA THR A 84 1.57 5.72 -15.79
C THR A 84 2.31 5.93 -14.48
N VAL A 85 3.05 4.94 -14.00
CA VAL A 85 3.86 5.02 -12.77
C VAL A 85 5.34 4.79 -13.04
N GLY A 86 6.20 5.25 -12.13
CA GLY A 86 7.66 5.19 -12.32
C GLY A 86 8.15 6.15 -13.39
N VAL A 87 7.51 7.31 -13.53
CA VAL A 87 7.79 8.28 -14.60
C VAL A 87 9.00 9.16 -14.32
N GLU A 88 9.40 9.27 -13.05
CA GLU A 88 10.60 10.01 -12.64
C GLU A 88 11.87 9.19 -12.85
N GLY A 89 12.94 9.87 -13.28
CA GLY A 89 14.22 9.23 -13.60
C GLY A 89 14.78 8.43 -12.42
N GLY A 90 14.95 7.12 -12.62
CA GLY A 90 15.45 6.21 -11.58
C GLY A 90 14.34 5.42 -10.89
N LYS A 91 13.13 5.97 -10.81
CA LYS A 91 11.98 5.26 -10.26
C LYS A 91 11.51 4.18 -11.22
N GLU A 92 11.09 3.06 -10.65
CA GLU A 92 10.47 1.94 -11.33
C GLU A 92 9.13 1.66 -10.64
N GLY A 93 8.08 1.40 -11.41
CA GLY A 93 6.72 1.30 -10.87
C GLY A 93 5.94 0.10 -11.36
N VAL A 94 5.07 -0.40 -10.50
CA VAL A 94 4.01 -1.37 -10.82
C VAL A 94 2.67 -0.73 -10.44
N ILE A 95 1.67 -0.85 -11.30
CA ILE A 95 0.29 -0.44 -11.03
C ILE A 95 -0.66 -1.55 -11.46
N LEU A 96 -1.57 -1.91 -10.56
CA LEU A 96 -2.56 -2.97 -10.74
C LEU A 96 -3.95 -2.38 -10.58
N ASN A 97 -4.83 -2.61 -11.55
CA ASN A 97 -6.25 -2.44 -11.34
C ASN A 97 -6.78 -3.69 -10.62
N VAL A 98 -7.25 -3.53 -9.39
CA VAL A 98 -7.77 -4.65 -8.57
C VAL A 98 -9.29 -4.78 -8.64
N GLY A 99 -9.93 -3.99 -9.51
CA GLY A 99 -11.37 -4.06 -9.78
C GLY A 99 -12.20 -3.10 -8.93
N LYS A 100 -13.53 -3.27 -8.99
CA LYS A 100 -14.48 -2.44 -8.26
C LYS A 100 -14.74 -3.01 -6.86
N PRO A 101 -15.15 -2.16 -5.88
CA PRO A 101 -15.42 -2.62 -4.52
C PRO A 101 -16.37 -3.82 -4.41
N ALA A 102 -17.43 -3.86 -5.22
CA ALA A 102 -18.40 -4.96 -5.19
C ALA A 102 -17.77 -6.30 -5.62
N ASP A 103 -16.87 -6.28 -6.60
CA ASP A 103 -16.18 -7.48 -7.09
C ASP A 103 -15.20 -7.99 -6.02
N ILE A 104 -14.44 -7.07 -5.42
CA ILE A 104 -13.51 -7.39 -4.34
C ILE A 104 -14.27 -7.97 -3.13
N GLN A 105 -15.39 -7.35 -2.73
CA GLN A 105 -16.23 -7.87 -1.65
C GLN A 105 -16.74 -9.28 -1.97
N LYS A 106 -17.15 -9.53 -3.22
CA LYS A 106 -17.62 -10.85 -3.64
C LYS A 106 -16.53 -11.91 -3.57
N ILE A 107 -15.27 -11.55 -3.85
CA ILE A 107 -14.13 -12.48 -3.80
C ILE A 107 -13.70 -12.73 -2.35
N TYR A 108 -13.50 -11.67 -1.56
CA TYR A 108 -12.89 -11.75 -0.22
C TYR A 108 -13.91 -11.84 0.92
N LYS A 109 -15.22 -11.71 0.65
CA LYS A 109 -16.32 -11.99 1.60
C LYS A 109 -16.32 -11.17 2.90
N TYR A 110 -15.67 -10.01 2.94
CA TYR A 110 -15.78 -9.12 4.09
C TYR A 110 -17.16 -8.46 4.18
N GLU A 111 -17.52 -8.05 5.40
CA GLU A 111 -18.72 -7.26 5.66
C GLU A 111 -18.54 -5.83 5.16
N GLU A 112 -19.40 -5.37 4.25
CA GLU A 112 -19.40 -3.99 3.75
C GLU A 112 -20.36 -3.13 4.58
N THR A 113 -19.89 -1.97 5.05
CA THR A 113 -20.65 -1.12 5.99
C THR A 113 -20.58 0.36 5.70
N VAL A 114 -19.83 0.78 4.67
CA VAL A 114 -19.56 2.18 4.34
C VAL A 114 -19.73 2.45 2.84
N GLY A 115 -20.72 1.81 2.21
CA GLY A 115 -21.13 2.11 0.84
C GLY A 115 -20.10 1.75 -0.24
N GLY A 116 -19.36 0.65 -0.04
CA GLY A 116 -18.32 0.19 -0.98
C GLY A 116 -16.92 0.73 -0.66
N GLY A 117 -16.77 1.43 0.46
CA GLY A 117 -15.46 1.93 0.92
C GLY A 117 -14.68 0.92 1.76
N GLN A 118 -15.29 -0.14 2.29
CA GLN A 118 -14.66 -0.98 3.31
C GLN A 118 -13.44 -1.73 2.77
N GLY A 119 -13.57 -2.29 1.56
CA GLY A 119 -12.47 -2.97 0.87
C GLY A 119 -11.29 -2.03 0.67
N PHE A 120 -11.54 -0.87 0.05
CA PHE A 120 -10.51 0.16 -0.15
C PHE A 120 -9.84 0.57 1.17
N ALA A 121 -10.63 0.89 2.20
CA ALA A 121 -10.13 1.37 3.48
C ALA A 121 -9.24 0.32 4.18
N SER A 122 -9.60 -0.96 4.07
CA SER A 122 -8.91 -2.06 4.77
C SER A 122 -7.65 -2.59 4.09
N LEU A 123 -7.40 -2.23 2.83
CA LEU A 123 -6.16 -2.60 2.14
C LEU A 123 -4.94 -2.03 2.86
N LYS A 124 -3.97 -2.89 3.19
CA LYS A 124 -2.71 -2.55 3.85
C LYS A 124 -1.56 -3.40 3.30
N VAL A 125 -0.34 -2.88 3.35
CA VAL A 125 0.88 -3.63 3.01
C VAL A 125 1.54 -4.11 4.30
N GLY A 126 2.04 -5.35 4.30
CA GLY A 126 2.80 -5.93 5.39
C GLY A 126 3.48 -7.22 4.94
N ASP A 127 4.73 -7.42 5.36
CA ASP A 127 5.54 -8.60 5.03
C ASP A 127 5.66 -8.88 3.51
N GLY A 128 5.79 -7.82 2.70
CA GLY A 128 5.87 -7.92 1.24
C GLY A 128 4.60 -8.44 0.58
N LYS A 129 3.46 -8.30 1.26
CA LYS A 129 2.13 -8.73 0.80
C LYS A 129 1.10 -7.64 1.02
N VAL A 130 0.01 -7.74 0.28
CA VAL A 130 -1.18 -6.93 0.52
C VAL A 130 -2.19 -7.76 1.30
N TRP A 131 -2.79 -7.12 2.29
CA TRP A 131 -3.82 -7.70 3.15
C TRP A 131 -5.11 -6.90 3.01
N ILE A 132 -6.23 -7.59 3.15
CA ILE A 132 -7.57 -7.01 3.15
C ILE A 132 -8.36 -7.54 4.34
N LEU A 133 -9.38 -6.81 4.78
CA LEU A 133 -10.27 -7.26 5.86
C LEU A 133 -10.87 -8.64 5.53
N GLN A 134 -10.95 -9.48 6.54
CA GLN A 134 -11.72 -10.73 6.50
C GLN A 134 -12.98 -10.58 7.33
N ASP A 135 -12.84 -10.18 8.58
CA ASP A 135 -13.97 -9.97 9.50
C ASP A 135 -13.79 -8.67 10.27
N ARG A 136 -14.78 -7.79 10.14
CA ARG A 136 -14.82 -6.47 10.78
C ARG A 136 -14.86 -6.55 12.30
N ARG A 137 -15.62 -7.51 12.85
CA ARG A 137 -15.87 -7.63 14.29
C ARG A 137 -14.64 -8.11 15.03
N THR A 138 -13.91 -9.04 14.42
CA THR A 138 -12.65 -9.57 14.98
C THR A 138 -11.42 -8.79 14.53
N GLY A 139 -11.54 -7.92 13.51
CA GLY A 139 -10.41 -7.16 12.95
C GLY A 139 -9.42 -8.03 12.17
N THR A 140 -9.79 -9.27 11.84
CA THR A 140 -8.91 -10.21 11.15
C THR A 140 -8.73 -9.83 9.68
N SER A 141 -7.56 -10.16 9.13
CA SER A 141 -7.19 -9.86 7.75
C SER A 141 -6.77 -11.14 7.03
N GLN A 142 -6.97 -11.15 5.72
CA GLN A 142 -6.55 -12.23 4.82
C GLN A 142 -5.67 -11.66 3.70
N GLN A 143 -4.84 -12.50 3.09
CA GLN A 143 -3.98 -12.07 1.98
C GLN A 143 -4.83 -11.72 0.76
N PHE A 144 -4.52 -10.60 0.13
CA PHE A 144 -5.06 -10.19 -1.16
C PHE A 144 -4.26 -10.87 -2.28
N LYS A 145 -4.75 -11.99 -2.78
CA LYS A 145 -4.02 -12.90 -3.67
C LYS A 145 -3.62 -12.26 -5.00
N ASP A 146 -4.44 -11.34 -5.52
CA ASP A 146 -4.18 -10.73 -6.83
C ASP A 146 -3.12 -9.61 -6.78
N ALA A 147 -2.59 -9.31 -5.59
CA ALA A 147 -1.59 -8.27 -5.39
C ALA A 147 -0.14 -8.79 -5.34
N ASP A 148 0.09 -10.10 -5.46
CA ASP A 148 1.45 -10.65 -5.48
C ASP A 148 2.28 -10.07 -6.65
N ALA A 149 1.62 -9.70 -7.75
CA ALA A 149 2.23 -9.01 -8.88
C ALA A 149 2.82 -7.62 -8.52
N LEU A 150 2.36 -7.01 -7.43
CA LEU A 150 2.81 -5.68 -6.99
C LEU A 150 4.28 -5.68 -6.54
N PHE A 151 4.72 -6.81 -5.96
CA PHE A 151 6.07 -6.97 -5.40
C PHE A 151 7.01 -7.72 -6.35
N GLN A 152 6.55 -8.07 -7.55
CA GLN A 152 7.43 -8.57 -8.59
C GLN A 152 8.40 -7.46 -9.01
N LYS A 153 9.62 -7.86 -9.37
CA LYS A 153 10.63 -6.91 -9.82
C LYS A 153 10.08 -6.10 -11.01
N PRO A 154 10.07 -4.76 -10.93
CA PRO A 154 9.62 -3.94 -12.04
C PRO A 154 10.43 -4.27 -13.31
N THR A 155 9.75 -4.33 -14.45
CA THR A 155 10.43 -4.36 -15.75
C THR A 155 10.94 -2.96 -16.08
N LYS A 156 11.96 -2.83 -16.93
CA LYS A 156 12.53 -1.52 -17.35
C LYS A 156 11.52 -0.56 -18.00
N GLU A 157 10.35 -1.04 -18.40
CA GLU A 157 9.29 -0.24 -19.00
C GLU A 157 8.31 0.29 -17.95
N ASN A 158 7.91 1.56 -18.11
CA ASN A 158 6.85 2.18 -17.32
C ASN A 158 5.58 1.33 -17.38
N LYS A 159 4.99 1.04 -16.22
CA LYS A 159 3.72 0.31 -16.16
C LYS A 159 2.55 1.27 -16.29
N ASN A 160 1.58 0.83 -17.10
CA ASN A 160 0.39 1.58 -17.43
C ASN A 160 -0.85 0.81 -17.00
N ALA A 161 -1.85 1.51 -16.46
CA ALA A 161 -3.17 0.94 -16.19
C ALA A 161 -4.26 1.86 -16.77
N ALA A 162 -5.14 1.29 -17.59
CA ALA A 162 -6.28 2.03 -18.14
C ALA A 162 -7.18 2.55 -17.00
N VAL A 163 -7.62 3.80 -17.09
CA VAL A 163 -8.47 4.42 -16.08
C VAL A 163 -9.90 3.89 -16.18
N SER A 164 -10.45 3.51 -15.04
CA SER A 164 -11.80 2.95 -14.92
C SER A 164 -12.48 3.50 -13.67
N PRO A 165 -13.55 4.31 -13.81
CA PRO A 165 -14.31 4.87 -12.69
C PRO A 165 -14.79 3.81 -11.69
N GLY A 166 -14.67 4.13 -10.40
CA GLY A 166 -15.01 3.26 -9.29
C GLY A 166 -14.04 2.10 -9.07
N SER A 167 -13.04 1.90 -9.94
CA SER A 167 -12.03 0.86 -9.74
C SER A 167 -10.97 1.31 -8.74
N ILE A 168 -10.48 0.35 -7.97
CA ILE A 168 -9.37 0.51 -7.05
C ILE A 168 -8.08 0.09 -7.75
N TYR A 169 -7.01 0.82 -7.49
CA TYR A 169 -5.68 0.50 -7.98
C TYR A 169 -4.71 0.42 -6.82
N LEU A 170 -3.77 -0.49 -6.94
CA LEU A 170 -2.61 -0.60 -6.08
C LEU A 170 -1.37 -0.27 -6.91
N LEU A 171 -0.46 0.51 -6.34
CA LEU A 171 0.82 0.79 -6.97
C LEU A 171 1.96 0.68 -5.97
N ARG A 172 3.13 0.35 -6.51
CA ARG A 172 4.40 0.30 -5.79
C ARG A 172 5.46 0.95 -6.65
N LEU A 173 6.25 1.81 -6.02
CA LEU A 173 7.40 2.48 -6.60
C LEU A 173 8.65 2.07 -5.84
N THR A 174 9.73 1.84 -6.58
CA THR A 174 11.09 1.61 -6.07
C THR A 174 12.06 2.48 -6.84
N ASP A 175 13.27 2.70 -6.33
CA ASP A 175 14.30 3.44 -7.07
C ASP A 175 15.49 2.54 -7.39
N ARG A 176 15.92 2.57 -8.65
CA ARG A 176 17.07 1.78 -9.10
C ARG A 176 18.39 2.30 -8.50
N ASN A 177 18.48 3.60 -8.24
CA ASN A 177 19.63 4.29 -7.67
C ASN A 177 19.58 4.32 -6.13
N ASP A 178 18.38 4.41 -5.54
CA ASP A 178 18.17 4.36 -4.09
C ASP A 178 17.41 3.09 -3.67
N LYS A 179 18.14 2.07 -3.20
CA LYS A 179 17.55 0.79 -2.77
C LYS A 179 16.73 0.88 -1.48
N SER A 180 16.85 1.98 -0.74
CA SER A 180 16.04 2.22 0.45
C SER A 180 14.68 2.82 0.12
N PHE A 181 14.51 3.37 -1.10
CA PHE A 181 13.25 3.94 -1.51
C PHE A 181 12.24 2.86 -1.90
N GLU A 182 11.13 2.86 -1.17
CA GLU A 182 9.91 2.15 -1.52
C GLU A 182 8.71 3.01 -1.16
N LEU A 183 7.74 3.10 -2.06
CA LEU A 183 6.45 3.74 -1.81
C LEU A 183 5.35 2.85 -2.35
N ALA A 184 4.39 2.49 -1.50
CA ALA A 184 3.17 1.83 -1.90
C ALA A 184 1.99 2.78 -1.69
N ALA A 185 1.04 2.77 -2.62
CA ALA A 185 -0.19 3.55 -2.49
C ALA A 185 -1.38 2.79 -3.06
N LYS A 186 -2.56 3.13 -2.55
CA LYS A 186 -3.85 2.74 -3.13
C LYS A 186 -4.58 3.97 -3.63
N LEU A 187 -5.36 3.80 -4.67
CA LEU A 187 -6.26 4.83 -5.17
C LEU A 187 -7.60 4.26 -5.61
N ILE A 188 -8.65 5.06 -5.55
CA ILE A 188 -9.97 4.75 -6.09
C ILE A 188 -10.41 5.89 -7.00
N VAL A 189 -10.73 5.56 -8.25
CA VAL A 189 -11.14 6.54 -9.25
C VAL A 189 -12.56 7.01 -8.95
N ILE A 190 -12.73 8.32 -8.79
CA ILE A 190 -14.02 8.98 -8.50
C ILE A 190 -14.69 9.35 -9.82
N SER A 191 -13.96 10.02 -10.72
CA SER A 191 -14.45 10.43 -12.03
C SER A 191 -13.34 10.38 -13.08
N HIS A 192 -13.73 10.22 -14.33
CA HIS A 192 -12.84 10.22 -15.48
C HIS A 192 -13.57 10.82 -16.67
N VAL A 193 -12.98 11.85 -17.27
CA VAL A 193 -13.37 12.40 -18.56
C VAL A 193 -12.27 12.02 -19.56
N PRO A 194 -12.52 11.06 -20.47
CA PRO A 194 -11.50 10.57 -21.40
C PRO A 194 -10.82 11.70 -22.15
N GLY A 195 -9.49 11.64 -22.24
CA GLY A 195 -8.66 12.64 -22.90
C GLY A 195 -8.52 13.98 -22.16
N GLU A 196 -9.22 14.19 -21.05
CA GLU A 196 -9.30 15.48 -20.36
C GLU A 196 -8.83 15.42 -18.91
N SER A 197 -9.46 14.61 -18.05
CA SER A 197 -9.13 14.60 -16.63
C SER A 197 -9.51 13.32 -15.90
N VAL A 198 -8.83 13.04 -14.79
CA VAL A 198 -9.17 11.97 -13.86
C VAL A 198 -9.11 12.49 -12.44
N THR A 199 -10.17 12.25 -11.66
CA THR A 199 -10.20 12.54 -10.23
C THR A 199 -10.20 11.24 -9.44
N PHE A 200 -9.33 11.14 -8.44
CA PHE A 200 -9.24 9.95 -7.59
C PHE A 200 -8.93 10.32 -6.14
N ARG A 201 -9.39 9.48 -5.21
CA ARG A 201 -8.90 9.47 -3.82
C ARG A 201 -7.70 8.54 -3.75
N TRP A 202 -6.69 8.91 -2.97
CA TRP A 202 -5.50 8.10 -2.78
C TRP A 202 -5.07 8.05 -1.32
N GLN A 203 -4.30 7.03 -0.97
CA GLN A 203 -3.68 6.87 0.35
C GLN A 203 -2.37 6.08 0.22
N VAL A 204 -1.30 6.54 0.87
CA VAL A 204 -0.03 5.79 1.02
C VAL A 204 -0.24 4.61 1.98
N LEU A 205 0.36 3.46 1.67
CA LEU A 205 0.20 2.20 2.41
C LEU A 205 1.37 1.88 3.33
#